data_AF-A0A971DUA4-F1
#
_entry.id   AF-A0A971DUA4-F1
#
_cell.length_a   1.000
_cell.length_b   1.000
_cell.length_c   1.000
_cell.angle_alpha   90.00
_cell.angle_beta   90.00
_cell.angle_gamma   90.00
#
_symmetry.space_group_name_H-M   'P 1'
#
loop_
_entity.id
_entity.type
_entity.pdbx_description
1 polymer ?
#
loop_
_entity_poly.entity_id
_entity_poly.type
_entity_poly.pdbx_seq_one_letter_code
_entity_poly.pdbx_strand_id
1 'polypeptide(L)' 'MIQNACSICGRICNNEISQSCPECGDCVCEECGTLYDGYCEACYDMTADSFE' A
#
# COMPACT_ATOMS: atom_id res chain seq x y z
N MET A 1 -10.95 -11.63 -13.93
CA MET A 1 -10.56 -10.25 -13.57
C MET A 1 -10.07 -10.31 -12.14
N ILE A 2 -8.78 -10.08 -11.90
CA ILE A 2 -8.20 -10.13 -10.55
C ILE A 2 -8.39 -8.73 -9.98
N GLN A 3 -9.42 -8.55 -9.15
CA GLN A 3 -9.58 -7.36 -8.34
C GLN A 3 -8.63 -7.50 -7.15
N ASN A 4 -7.56 -6.71 -7.11
CA ASN A 4 -6.67 -6.70 -5.97
C ASN A 4 -7.27 -5.79 -4.90
N ALA A 5 -7.41 -6.29 -3.68
CA ALA A 5 -7.79 -5.46 -2.55
C ALA A 5 -6.56 -4.71 -2.04
N CYS A 6 -6.76 -3.52 -1.49
CA CYS A 6 -5.73 -2.80 -0.77
C CYS A 6 -5.39 -3.56 0.51
N SER A 7 -4.11 -3.85 0.75
CA SER A 7 -3.70 -4.57 1.97
C SER A 7 -3.77 -3.76 3.25
N ILE A 8 -4.04 -2.45 3.17
CA ILE A 8 -4.21 -1.57 4.33
C ILE A 8 -5.69 -1.45 4.69
N CYS A 9 -6.54 -1.03 3.75
CA CYS A 9 -7.95 -0.74 4.03
C CYS A 9 -8.93 -1.82 3.54
N GLY A 10 -8.45 -2.84 2.83
CA GLY A 10 -9.27 -3.92 2.26
C GLY A 10 -10.20 -3.49 1.12
N ARG A 11 -10.15 -2.22 0.70
CA ARG A 11 -10.98 -1.72 -0.42
C ARG A 11 -10.48 -2.26 -1.76
N ILE A 12 -11.38 -2.44 -2.71
CA ILE A 12 -11.01 -2.87 -4.06
C ILE A 12 -10.22 -1.76 -4.75
N CYS A 13 -8.96 -2.05 -5.07
CA CYS A 13 -8.14 -1.18 -5.89
C CYS A 13 -8.47 -1.42 -7.36
N ASN A 14 -9.00 -0.40 -8.04
CA ASN A 14 -9.04 -0.42 -9.50
C ASN A 14 -7.62 -0.25 -10.02
N ASN A 15 -7.20 -1.15 -10.92
CA ASN A 15 -5.84 -1.24 -11.45
C ASN A 15 -5.33 0.08 -12.07
N GLU A 16 -6.24 0.99 -12.46
CA GLU A 16 -5.92 2.29 -13.04
C GLU A 16 -5.45 3.35 -12.01
N ILE A 17 -5.77 3.18 -10.72
CA ILE A 17 -5.57 4.22 -9.67
C ILE A 17 -4.86 3.64 -8.42
N SER A 18 -4.33 2.42 -8.53
CA SER A 18 -3.68 1.74 -7.42
C SER A 18 -2.17 1.75 -7.59
N GLN A 19 -1.46 2.08 -6.51
CA GLN A 19 -0.01 1.94 -6.43
C GLN A 19 0.34 0.54 -5.91
N SER A 20 1.49 0.01 -6.29
CA SER A 20 2.02 -1.23 -5.73
C SER A 20 3.19 -0.91 -4.80
N CYS A 21 3.18 -1.48 -3.61
CA CYS A 21 4.25 -1.32 -2.65
C CYS A 21 5.57 -1.84 -3.26
N PRO A 22 6.66 -1.04 -3.26
CA PRO A 22 7.91 -1.41 -3.92
C PRO A 22 8.68 -2.55 -3.24
N GLU A 23 8.40 -2.82 -1.96
CA GLU A 23 9.08 -3.86 -1.17
C GLU A 23 8.46 -5.26 -1.37
N CYS A 24 7.13 -5.35 -1.27
CA CYS A 24 6.41 -6.63 -1.29
C CYS A 24 5.55 -6.83 -2.55
N GLY A 25 5.33 -5.78 -3.35
CA GLY A 25 4.46 -5.82 -4.52
C GLY A 25 2.96 -5.75 -4.20
N ASP A 26 2.61 -5.48 -2.94
CA ASP A 26 1.22 -5.48 -2.49
C ASP A 26 0.45 -4.25 -2.97
N CYS A 27 -0.86 -4.37 -3.12
CA CYS A 27 -1.66 -3.30 -3.68
C CYS A 27 -2.04 -2.27 -2.62
N VAL A 28 -1.82 -0.99 -2.94
CA VAL A 28 -2.08 0.14 -2.09
C VAL A 28 -2.94 1.15 -2.86
N CYS A 29 -4.09 1.52 -2.33
CA CYS A 29 -4.90 2.57 -2.95
C CYS A 29 -4.21 3.94 -2.80
N GLU A 30 -4.50 4.89 -3.68
CA GLU A 30 -3.88 6.23 -3.64
C GLU A 30 -4.02 6.94 -2.28
N GLU A 31 -5.16 6.79 -1.60
CA GLU A 31 -5.38 7.32 -0.24
C GLU A 31 -4.35 6.77 0.75
N CYS A 32 -4.20 5.44 0.78
CA CYS A 32 -3.24 4.77 1.64
C CYS A 32 -1.80 5.01 1.18
N GLY A 33 -1.53 5.10 -0.12
CA GLY A 33 -0.22 5.44 -0.66
C GLY A 33 0.22 6.83 -0.22
N THR A 34 -0.69 7.79 -0.14
CA THR A 34 -0.38 9.13 0.37
C THR A 34 -0.10 9.13 1.88
N LEU A 35 -0.79 8.29 2.65
CA LEU A 35 -0.60 8.15 4.10
C LEU A 35 0.70 7.42 4.48
N TYR A 36 1.03 6.36 3.74
CA TYR A 36 2.13 5.44 4.02
C TYR A 36 3.29 5.62 3.02
N ASP A 37 3.42 6.79 2.38
CA ASP A 37 4.48 7.14 1.41
C ASP A 37 4.67 6.11 0.27
N GLY A 38 3.59 5.50 -0.19
CA GLY A 38 3.58 4.49 -1.25
C GLY A 38 3.87 3.07 -0.77
N TYR A 39 4.04 2.85 0.54
CA TYR A 39 4.24 1.54 1.14
C TYR A 39 2.94 0.95 1.68
N CYS A 40 2.92 -0.37 1.88
CA CYS A 40 1.87 -1.04 2.64
C CYS A 40 2.10 -0.83 4.14
N GLU A 41 1.07 -1.06 4.97
CA GLU A 41 1.16 -0.88 6.44
C GLU A 41 2.33 -1.63 7.05
N ALA A 42 2.56 -2.89 6.62
CA ALA A 42 3.65 -3.70 7.15
C ALA A 42 5.05 -3.16 6.80
N CYS A 43 5.28 -2.74 5.54
CA CYS A 43 6.58 -2.21 5.12
C CYS A 43 6.81 -0.79 5.62
N TYR A 44 5.74 0.00 5.77
CA TYR A 44 5.82 1.33 6.35
C TYR A 44 6.20 1.28 7.83
N ASP A 45 5.60 0.37 8.61
CA ASP A 45 5.95 0.19 10.03
C ASP A 45 7.44 -0.12 10.19
N MET A 46 7.98 -1.05 9.39
CA MET A 46 9.40 -1.39 9.38
C MET A 46 10.33 -0.22 9.02
N THR A 47 9.87 0.71 8.17
CA THR A 47 10.68 1.87 7.73
C THR A 47 10.51 3.08 8.67
N ALA A 48 9.33 3.27 9.23
CA ALA A 48 9.04 4.31 10.22
C ALA A 48 9.73 4.04 11.57
N ASP A 49 9.89 2.77 11.95
CA ASP A 49 10.62 2.34 13.16
C ASP A 49 12.11 2.75 13.15
N SER A 50 12.68 3.06 11.98
CA SER A 50 14.09 3.52 11.87
C SER A 50 14.34 4.97 12.34
N PHE A 51 13.34 5.66 12.90
CA PHE A 51 13.47 7.04 13.41
C PHE A 51 13.63 7.15 14.94
N GLU A 52 13.78 6.05 15.68
CA GLU A 52 14.08 6.05 17.13
C GLU A 52 15.55 5.78 17.48
#